data_AF-A0A7C8AF16-F1
#
_entry.id   AF-A0A7C8AF16-F1
#
_cell.length_a   1.000
_cell.length_b   1.000
_cell.length_c   1.000
_cell.angle_alpha   90.00
_cell.angle_beta   90.00
_cell.angle_gamma   90.00
#
_symmetry.space_group_name_H-M   'P 1'
#
loop_
_entity.id
_entity.type
_entity.pdbx_description
1 polymer ?
#
loop_
_entity_poly.entity_id
_entity_poly.type
_entity_poly.pdbx_seq_one_letter_code
_entity_poly.pdbx_strand_id
1 'polypeptide(L)'
;MSATDNEKLRAQITATANRLRMIQVDFADESDQTRQEYLCEVIENALKEIVPDERAEFLEGLKTRFPTLADFGALPVSQGQETTKRPTYGQVMSDDPATLVQMLTKKFPVLSEEGRESVVRGLQQGGIAIRGSQDYSGALPEELLDQLKAMLQPDNQAGLEPARVAALAALLTDFVIKIEPLVWNTWRKLSPHSKIRPSGNIKDVMKKFASAGGDETQEAVGEKLKELNQIITALITAVGRAGDQFAKHHLSKLSPSEISALVRLEPKGVLVGHEVKCWRKYQQLAGELTEASIEAQIRDAVVDCVESLMKISRRG
;
A
#
# COMPACT_ATOMS: atom_id res chain seq x y z
N MET A 1 26.76 25.53 42.20
CA MET A 1 26.20 25.03 40.92
C MET A 1 25.55 23.70 41.21
N SER A 2 24.24 23.61 41.04
CA SER A 2 23.47 22.42 41.42
C SER A 2 23.69 21.32 40.38
N ALA A 3 23.72 20.06 40.78
CA ALA A 3 23.89 18.92 39.86
C ALA A 3 22.88 18.93 38.69
N THR A 4 21.71 19.52 38.92
CA THR A 4 20.62 19.69 37.97
C THR A 4 20.91 20.72 36.86
N ASP A 5 21.76 21.70 37.13
CA ASP A 5 22.11 22.75 36.15
C ASP A 5 23.14 22.21 35.14
N ASN A 6 24.09 21.38 35.61
CA ASN A 6 25.10 20.74 34.75
C ASN A 6 24.48 19.71 33.79
N GLU A 7 23.44 18.99 34.22
CA GLU A 7 22.73 18.02 33.38
C GLU A 7 21.94 18.70 32.25
N LYS A 8 21.30 19.85 32.54
CA LYS A 8 20.63 20.68 31.53
C LYS A 8 21.59 21.25 30.51
N LEU A 9 22.75 21.74 30.96
CA LEU A 9 23.81 22.25 30.08
C LEU A 9 24.31 21.17 29.11
N ARG A 10 24.56 19.94 29.60
CA ARG A 10 24.99 18.80 28.77
C ARG A 10 23.93 18.37 27.75
N ALA A 11 22.65 18.39 28.14
CA ALA A 11 21.55 18.10 27.24
C ALA A 11 21.45 19.13 26.10
N GLN A 12 21.60 20.42 26.44
CA GLN A 12 21.60 21.50 25.45
C GLN A 12 22.81 21.46 24.51
N ILE A 13 24.01 21.13 25.01
CA ILE A 13 25.22 20.91 24.19
C ILE A 13 24.96 19.80 23.17
N THR A 14 24.36 18.68 23.61
CA THR A 14 24.09 17.53 22.75
C THR A 14 23.03 17.85 21.70
N ALA A 15 21.95 18.54 22.08
CA ALA A 15 20.90 18.96 21.17
C ALA A 15 21.43 19.93 20.10
N THR A 16 22.25 20.91 20.51
CA THR A 16 22.85 21.88 19.59
C THR A 16 23.85 21.23 18.64
N ALA A 17 24.70 20.31 19.13
CA ALA A 17 25.63 19.55 18.29
C ALA A 17 24.91 18.71 17.22
N ASN A 18 23.79 18.06 17.58
CA ASN A 18 22.99 17.30 16.62
C ASN A 18 22.33 18.20 15.58
N ARG A 19 21.84 19.38 15.99
CA ARG A 19 21.24 20.35 15.06
C ARG A 19 22.26 20.92 14.07
N LEU A 20 23.48 21.20 14.52
CA LEU A 20 24.57 21.63 13.65
C LEU A 20 24.96 20.54 12.63
N ARG A 21 24.92 19.25 13.03
CA ARG A 21 25.15 18.13 12.09
C ARG A 21 24.04 18.02 11.05
N MET A 22 22.77 18.21 11.45
CA MET A 22 21.64 18.20 10.54
C MET A 22 21.77 19.32 9.48
N ILE A 23 22.16 20.52 9.91
CA ILE A 23 22.38 21.65 8.99
C ILE A 23 23.57 21.39 8.05
N GLN A 24 24.65 20.75 8.52
CA GLN A 24 25.74 20.36 7.62
C GLN A 24 25.33 19.34 6.55
N VAL A 25 24.37 18.46 6.84
CA VAL A 25 23.83 17.48 5.89
C VAL A 25 22.82 18.13 4.95
N ASP A 26 21.89 18.94 5.48
CA ASP A 26 20.82 19.58 4.70
C ASP A 26 21.36 20.66 3.75
N PHE A 27 22.49 21.28 4.09
CA PHE A 27 23.14 22.33 3.30
C PHE A 27 24.49 21.86 2.69
N ALA A 28 24.63 20.55 2.44
CA ALA A 28 25.85 19.98 1.85
C ALA A 28 26.09 20.45 0.39
N ASP A 29 25.03 20.76 -0.35
CA ASP A 29 25.07 21.19 -1.75
C ASP A 29 25.12 22.73 -1.93
N GLU A 30 25.06 23.48 -0.83
CA GLU A 30 25.05 24.94 -0.81
C GLU A 30 26.47 25.52 -0.66
N SER A 31 26.63 26.82 -0.97
CA SER A 31 27.93 27.48 -0.88
C SER A 31 28.51 27.48 0.54
N ASP A 32 29.84 27.40 0.66
CA ASP A 32 30.53 27.40 1.96
C ASP A 32 30.17 28.64 2.81
N GLN A 33 29.94 29.78 2.17
CA GLN A 33 29.55 31.03 2.81
C GLN A 33 28.13 30.95 3.39
N THR A 34 27.16 30.48 2.60
CA THR A 34 25.77 30.25 3.04
C THR A 34 25.73 29.28 4.22
N ARG A 35 26.50 28.19 4.15
CA ARG A 35 26.57 27.18 5.21
C ARG A 35 27.17 27.73 6.51
N GLN A 36 28.18 28.59 6.42
CA GLN A 36 28.76 29.24 7.60
C GLN A 36 27.78 30.20 8.27
N GLU A 37 27.03 31.00 7.50
CA GLU A 37 26.04 31.94 8.03
C GLU A 37 24.97 31.22 8.86
N TYR A 38 24.43 30.10 8.36
CA TYR A 38 23.44 29.29 9.10
C TYR A 38 24.02 28.61 10.35
N LEU A 39 25.25 28.11 10.29
CA LEU A 39 25.91 27.52 11.46
C LEU A 39 26.15 28.57 12.55
N CYS A 40 26.57 29.77 12.16
CA CYS A 40 26.73 30.91 13.08
C CYS A 40 25.40 31.30 13.71
N GLU A 41 24.32 31.41 12.93
CA GLU A 41 22.99 31.76 13.45
C GLU A 41 22.48 30.75 14.49
N VAL A 42 22.69 29.46 14.26
CA VAL A 42 22.28 28.41 15.21
C VAL A 42 23.09 28.45 16.51
N ILE A 43 24.39 28.72 16.43
CA ILE A 43 25.23 28.89 17.63
C ILE A 43 24.82 30.15 18.38
N GLU A 44 24.59 31.27 17.69
CA GLU A 44 24.15 32.52 18.32
C GLU A 44 22.80 32.38 19.02
N ASN A 45 21.84 31.70 18.39
CA ASN A 45 20.54 31.46 19.00
C ASN A 45 20.64 30.54 20.22
N ALA A 46 21.50 29.51 20.19
CA ALA A 46 21.76 28.68 21.36
C ALA A 46 22.44 29.46 22.49
N LEU A 47 23.36 30.38 22.18
CA LEU A 47 24.04 31.20 23.18
C LEU A 47 23.13 32.25 23.85
N LYS A 48 22.06 32.69 23.18
CA LYS A 48 21.05 33.60 23.78
C LYS A 48 20.27 32.93 24.91
N GLU A 49 20.09 31.61 24.86
CA GLU A 49 19.36 30.85 25.88
C GLU A 49 20.22 30.49 27.11
N ILE A 50 21.52 30.76 27.07
CA ILE A 50 22.49 30.37 28.10
C ILE A 50 22.96 31.56 28.92
N VAL A 51 23.06 31.35 30.25
CA VAL A 51 23.57 32.33 31.22
C VAL A 51 25.00 32.73 30.86
N PRO A 52 25.38 34.03 30.88
CA PRO A 52 26.69 34.50 30.41
C PRO A 52 27.90 33.75 30.98
N ASP A 53 27.83 33.34 32.25
CA ASP A 53 28.92 32.65 32.94
C ASP A 53 29.12 31.18 32.48
N GLU A 54 28.09 30.57 31.87
CA GLU A 54 28.11 29.17 31.40
C GLU A 54 28.42 29.06 29.90
N ARG A 55 28.50 30.20 29.18
CA ARG A 55 28.75 30.21 27.73
C ARG A 55 30.12 29.66 27.34
N ALA A 56 31.14 29.90 28.17
CA ALA A 56 32.48 29.37 27.94
C ALA A 56 32.51 27.83 28.07
N GLU A 57 31.83 27.28 29.09
CA GLU A 57 31.72 25.84 29.29
C GLU A 57 30.86 25.18 28.20
N PHE A 58 29.79 25.87 27.75
CA PHE A 58 28.98 25.43 26.63
C PHE A 58 29.77 25.35 25.32
N LEU A 59 30.56 26.37 24.98
CA LEU A 59 31.34 26.40 23.74
C LEU A 59 32.46 25.36 23.72
N GLU A 60 33.13 25.12 24.84
CA GLU A 60 34.12 24.04 24.96
C GLU A 60 33.46 22.64 24.90
N GLY A 61 32.27 22.49 25.50
CA GLY A 61 31.45 21.28 25.37
C GLY A 61 30.96 21.05 23.94
N LEU A 62 30.60 22.12 23.22
CA LEU A 62 30.21 22.05 21.83
C LEU A 62 31.39 21.71 20.94
N LYS A 63 32.56 22.31 21.16
CA LYS A 63 33.80 22.05 20.42
C LYS A 63 34.32 20.62 20.59
N THR A 64 34.10 19.99 21.74
CA THR A 64 34.46 18.58 21.97
C THR A 64 33.47 17.60 21.33
N ARG A 65 32.20 18.00 21.18
CA ARG A 65 31.13 17.16 20.61
C ARG A 65 30.90 17.39 19.11
N PHE A 66 31.31 18.54 18.61
CA PHE A 66 31.28 18.90 17.20
C PHE A 66 32.66 18.60 16.59
N PRO A 67 32.75 17.81 15.51
CA PRO A 67 34.03 17.36 14.99
C PRO A 67 34.91 18.56 14.58
N THR A 68 36.16 18.58 15.05
CA THR A 68 37.19 19.50 14.54
C THR A 68 37.31 19.27 13.04
N LEU A 69 37.01 20.31 12.26
CA LEU A 69 37.04 20.36 10.79
C LEU A 69 38.40 19.97 10.14
N ALA A 70 39.39 19.57 10.93
CA ALA A 70 40.71 19.13 10.47
C ALA A 70 40.69 17.77 9.74
N ASP A 71 39.67 16.94 9.93
CA ASP A 71 39.55 15.63 9.24
C ASP A 71 38.99 15.73 7.81
N PHE A 72 38.58 16.92 7.34
CA PHE A 72 38.06 17.10 5.98
C PHE A 72 38.99 17.84 5.01
N GLY A 73 40.23 18.19 5.39
CA GLY A 73 41.14 18.81 4.41
C GLY A 73 42.39 19.42 4.99
N ALA A 74 43.35 18.60 5.41
CA ALA A 74 44.75 19.01 5.49
C ALA A 74 45.64 17.79 5.24
N LEU A 75 46.10 17.62 4.00
CA LEU A 75 47.21 16.74 3.68
C LEU A 75 48.47 17.27 4.40
N PRO A 76 49.13 16.50 5.29
CA PRO A 76 50.49 16.81 5.69
C PRO A 76 51.45 16.21 4.65
N VAL A 77 52.28 17.09 4.11
CA VAL A 77 53.46 16.76 3.30
C VAL A 77 54.35 15.78 4.06
N SER A 78 54.67 14.66 3.43
CA SER A 78 55.66 13.68 3.91
C SER A 78 57.01 14.36 4.15
N GLN A 79 57.50 14.30 5.38
CA GLN A 79 58.93 14.21 5.65
C GLN A 79 59.17 13.00 6.55
N GLY A 80 59.95 12.07 6.02
CA GLY A 80 60.21 10.79 6.64
C GLY A 80 61.16 10.89 7.82
N GLN A 81 61.05 9.89 8.70
CA GLN A 81 62.22 9.30 9.32
C GLN A 81 61.88 7.87 9.76
N GLU A 82 62.63 6.93 9.16
CA GLU A 82 62.74 5.56 9.61
C GLU A 82 63.32 5.51 11.02
N THR A 83 62.71 4.74 11.91
CA THR A 83 63.49 3.88 12.82
C THR A 83 62.73 2.58 13.12
N THR A 84 63.44 1.50 12.87
CA THR A 84 63.07 0.10 13.03
C THR A 84 63.01 -0.31 14.51
N LYS A 85 61.96 -1.05 14.90
CA LYS A 85 62.03 -2.20 15.83
C LYS A 85 60.77 -3.07 15.73
N ARG A 86 61.01 -4.38 15.83
CA ARG A 86 60.18 -5.54 15.44
C ARG A 86 59.28 -6.02 16.60
N PRO A 87 58.47 -7.07 16.39
CA PRO A 87 57.01 -7.06 16.28
C PRO A 87 56.32 -7.34 17.63
N THR A 88 55.35 -6.50 18.01
CA THR A 88 54.41 -6.87 19.07
C THR A 88 53.11 -7.28 18.41
N TYR A 89 52.68 -8.52 18.67
CA TYR A 89 51.36 -9.01 18.28
C TYR A 89 50.29 -8.07 18.83
N GLY A 90 49.50 -7.54 17.91
CA GLY A 90 48.59 -6.44 18.14
C GLY A 90 48.50 -5.70 16.82
N GLN A 91 47.92 -6.36 15.80
CA GLN A 91 47.36 -5.59 14.69
C GLN A 91 46.38 -4.64 15.35
N VAL A 92 46.82 -3.39 15.52
CA VAL A 92 45.95 -2.24 15.61
C VAL A 92 45.04 -2.41 14.41
N MET A 93 43.83 -2.93 14.64
CA MET A 93 42.78 -2.79 13.66
C MET A 93 42.71 -1.29 13.46
N SER A 94 43.07 -0.86 12.27
CA SER A 94 42.93 0.53 11.90
C SER A 94 41.47 0.87 12.17
N ASP A 95 41.22 1.76 13.14
CA ASP A 95 39.88 2.29 13.43
C ASP A 95 39.35 3.15 12.27
N ASP A 96 40.14 3.29 11.21
CA ASP A 96 39.71 3.88 9.96
C ASP A 96 38.59 3.01 9.32
N PRO A 97 37.38 3.57 9.19
CA PRO A 97 36.23 2.85 8.66
C PRO A 97 36.47 2.34 7.23
N ALA A 98 37.30 3.02 6.42
CA ALA A 98 37.62 2.58 5.07
C ALA A 98 38.46 1.29 5.06
N THR A 99 39.41 1.15 5.98
CA THR A 99 40.20 -0.08 6.12
C THR A 99 39.38 -1.22 6.72
N LEU A 100 38.46 -0.95 7.64
CA LEU A 100 37.51 -1.96 8.15
C LEU A 100 36.57 -2.47 7.06
N VAL A 101 36.04 -1.58 6.22
CA VAL A 101 35.23 -1.97 5.05
C VAL A 101 36.05 -2.80 4.07
N GLN A 102 37.30 -2.43 3.75
CA GLN A 102 38.17 -3.24 2.89
C GLN A 102 38.50 -4.61 3.50
N MET A 103 38.73 -4.69 4.81
CA MET A 103 38.97 -5.95 5.51
C MET A 103 37.73 -6.82 5.52
N LEU A 104 36.55 -6.24 5.74
CA LEU A 104 35.28 -6.94 5.65
C LEU A 104 35.07 -7.47 4.24
N THR A 105 35.21 -6.63 3.20
CA THR A 105 35.04 -7.04 1.79
C THR A 105 36.02 -8.15 1.38
N LYS A 106 37.26 -8.14 1.90
CA LYS A 106 38.24 -9.21 1.63
C LYS A 106 37.94 -10.52 2.36
N LYS A 107 37.41 -10.46 3.59
CA LYS A 107 37.20 -11.66 4.43
C LYS A 107 35.80 -12.25 4.28
N PHE A 108 34.80 -11.44 3.96
CA PHE A 108 33.40 -11.83 3.81
C PHE A 108 33.15 -13.02 2.85
N PRO A 109 33.77 -13.09 1.65
CA PRO A 109 33.58 -14.24 0.75
C PRO A 109 34.22 -15.54 1.26
N VAL A 110 35.17 -15.46 2.20
CA VAL A 110 35.87 -16.62 2.78
C VAL A 110 35.16 -17.17 4.02
N LEU A 111 34.20 -16.44 4.57
CA LEU A 111 33.41 -16.89 5.73
C LEU A 111 32.41 -17.99 5.34
N SER A 112 32.14 -18.90 6.28
CA SER A 112 31.02 -19.86 6.22
C SER A 112 29.66 -19.13 6.23
N GLU A 113 28.60 -19.78 5.78
CA GLU A 113 27.24 -19.18 5.77
C GLU A 113 26.82 -18.66 7.15
N GLU A 114 27.02 -19.44 8.21
CA GLU A 114 26.75 -19.04 9.60
C GLU A 114 27.57 -17.80 10.02
N GLY A 115 28.81 -17.69 9.55
CA GLY A 115 29.68 -16.54 9.81
C GLY A 115 29.21 -15.28 9.08
N ARG A 116 28.70 -15.41 7.85
CA ARG A 116 28.15 -14.30 7.08
C ARG A 116 26.86 -13.78 7.70
N GLU A 117 25.97 -14.68 8.14
CA GLU A 117 24.72 -14.30 8.80
C GLU A 117 24.94 -13.54 10.11
N SER A 118 25.93 -13.96 10.91
CA SER A 118 26.29 -13.27 12.15
C SER A 118 26.81 -11.85 11.90
N VAL A 119 27.62 -11.67 10.86
CA VAL A 119 28.14 -10.36 10.44
C VAL A 119 27.01 -9.45 9.94
N VAL A 120 26.11 -9.97 9.11
CA VAL A 120 24.94 -9.21 8.62
C VAL A 120 24.05 -8.78 9.78
N ARG A 121 23.78 -9.68 10.74
CA ARG A 121 22.99 -9.40 11.94
C ARG A 121 23.63 -8.33 12.82
N GLY A 122 24.95 -8.39 13.00
CA GLY A 122 25.71 -7.37 13.75
C GLY A 122 25.67 -6.00 13.09
N LEU A 123 25.79 -5.93 11.75
CA LEU A 123 25.70 -4.68 10.99
C LEU A 123 24.29 -4.07 11.02
N GLN A 124 23.25 -4.91 10.98
CA GLN A 124 21.86 -4.47 11.13
C GLN A 124 21.56 -3.94 12.53
N GLN A 125 22.08 -4.59 13.58
CA GLN A 125 21.97 -4.09 14.95
C GLN A 125 22.69 -2.75 15.15
N GLY A 126 23.75 -2.50 14.38
CA GLY A 126 24.45 -1.22 14.30
C GLY A 126 23.75 -0.14 13.45
N GLY A 127 22.56 -0.41 12.92
CA GLY A 127 21.79 0.54 12.11
C GLY A 127 22.22 0.66 10.63
N ILE A 128 23.15 -0.19 10.17
CA ILE A 128 23.59 -0.22 8.77
C ILE A 128 22.68 -1.18 8.00
N ALA A 129 21.75 -0.60 7.24
CA ALA A 129 20.93 -1.36 6.30
C ALA A 129 21.78 -1.76 5.09
N ILE A 130 22.19 -3.03 5.03
CA ILE A 130 22.87 -3.58 3.85
C ILE A 130 21.86 -3.66 2.71
N ARG A 131 21.87 -2.65 1.81
CA ARG A 131 21.15 -2.69 0.53
C ARG A 131 22.04 -3.41 -0.50
N GLY A 132 21.69 -4.66 -0.78
CA GLY A 132 22.13 -5.41 -1.95
C GLY A 132 23.44 -6.20 -1.82
N SER A 133 23.36 -7.44 -1.32
CA SER A 133 24.03 -8.55 -2.01
C SER A 133 22.99 -9.23 -2.88
N GLN A 134 23.34 -9.44 -4.14
CA GLN A 134 22.53 -9.77 -5.31
C GLN A 134 21.68 -11.05 -5.24
N ASP A 135 21.53 -11.69 -4.08
CA ASP A 135 20.75 -12.93 -3.93
C ASP A 135 19.70 -12.91 -2.80
N TYR A 136 19.65 -11.91 -1.90
CA TYR A 136 18.73 -11.95 -0.74
C TYR A 136 18.25 -10.60 -0.18
N SER A 137 18.02 -9.56 -1.00
CA SER A 137 17.47 -8.29 -0.48
C SER A 137 16.32 -7.73 -1.31
N GLY A 138 15.08 -7.89 -0.82
CA GLY A 138 13.95 -6.96 -1.02
C GLY A 138 13.57 -6.55 -2.45
N ALA A 139 14.21 -7.10 -3.48
CA ALA A 139 13.85 -6.94 -4.86
C ALA A 139 12.63 -7.82 -5.10
N LEU A 140 11.56 -7.21 -5.60
CA LEU A 140 10.43 -7.95 -6.14
C LEU A 140 10.97 -8.93 -7.19
N PRO A 141 10.52 -10.20 -7.20
CA PRO A 141 10.86 -11.16 -8.24
C PRO A 141 10.75 -10.51 -9.62
N GLU A 142 11.74 -10.74 -10.49
CA GLU A 142 11.82 -10.10 -11.81
C GLU A 142 10.55 -10.35 -12.64
N GLU A 143 9.98 -11.56 -12.51
CA GLU A 143 8.70 -11.93 -13.12
C GLU A 143 7.52 -11.03 -12.67
N LEU A 144 7.44 -10.69 -11.38
CA LEU A 144 6.39 -9.82 -10.86
C LEU A 144 6.59 -8.37 -11.30
N LEU A 145 7.84 -7.93 -11.41
CA LEU A 145 8.17 -6.60 -11.94
C LEU A 145 7.78 -6.48 -13.40
N ASP A 146 8.05 -7.50 -14.21
CA ASP A 146 7.69 -7.49 -15.63
C ASP A 146 6.18 -7.56 -15.85
N GLN A 147 5.46 -8.35 -15.05
CA GLN A 147 3.99 -8.33 -15.04
C GLN A 147 3.44 -6.95 -14.65
N LEU A 148 3.98 -6.33 -13.59
CA LEU A 148 3.56 -5.01 -13.16
C LEU A 148 3.85 -3.93 -14.21
N LYS A 149 5.02 -3.98 -14.87
CA LYS A 149 5.35 -3.07 -15.97
C LYS A 149 4.40 -3.26 -17.16
N ALA A 150 4.07 -4.50 -17.52
CA ALA A 150 3.11 -4.77 -18.60
C ALA A 150 1.71 -4.20 -18.30
N MET A 151 1.28 -4.25 -17.03
CA MET A 151 -0.02 -3.73 -16.60
C MET A 151 -0.05 -2.21 -16.44
N LEU A 152 0.98 -1.62 -15.85
CA LEU A 152 1.04 -0.19 -15.53
C LEU A 152 1.57 0.66 -16.68
N GLN A 153 2.25 0.02 -17.65
CA GLN A 153 2.89 0.66 -18.80
C GLN A 153 3.69 1.92 -18.40
N PRO A 154 4.59 1.83 -17.40
CA PRO A 154 5.37 3.00 -17.00
C PRO A 154 6.29 3.43 -18.14
N ASP A 155 6.55 4.73 -18.26
CA ASP A 155 7.52 5.24 -19.22
C ASP A 155 8.88 4.54 -19.02
N ASN A 156 9.41 3.98 -20.12
CA ASN A 156 10.57 3.07 -20.17
C ASN A 156 11.88 3.59 -19.55
N GLN A 157 11.92 4.83 -19.05
CA GLN A 157 13.12 5.45 -18.48
C GLN A 157 13.13 5.49 -16.94
N ALA A 158 12.00 5.23 -16.27
CA ALA A 158 11.94 5.21 -14.81
C ALA A 158 11.70 3.78 -14.31
N GLY A 159 12.69 3.22 -13.60
CA GLY A 159 12.51 1.94 -12.89
C GLY A 159 11.37 2.03 -11.86
N LEU A 160 10.70 0.91 -11.59
CA LEU A 160 9.70 0.84 -10.54
C LEU A 160 10.35 0.95 -9.17
N GLU A 161 10.02 1.99 -8.40
CA GLU A 161 10.50 2.16 -7.04
C GLU A 161 9.74 1.22 -6.08
N PRO A 162 10.42 0.30 -5.36
CA PRO A 162 9.76 -0.69 -4.50
C PRO A 162 8.85 -0.08 -3.43
N ALA A 163 9.25 1.05 -2.85
CA ALA A 163 8.46 1.76 -1.84
C ALA A 163 7.13 2.28 -2.39
N ARG A 164 7.13 2.79 -3.64
CA ARG A 164 5.91 3.26 -4.31
C ARG A 164 5.00 2.10 -4.72
N VAL A 165 5.57 0.98 -5.15
CA VAL A 165 4.80 -0.23 -5.46
C VAL A 165 4.12 -0.76 -4.20
N ALA A 166 4.83 -0.81 -3.07
CA ALA A 166 4.24 -1.20 -1.79
C ALA A 166 3.12 -0.24 -1.34
N ALA A 167 3.30 1.08 -1.51
CA ALA A 167 2.27 2.07 -1.22
C ALA A 167 1.03 1.89 -2.12
N LEU A 168 1.22 1.65 -3.42
CA LEU A 168 0.14 1.35 -4.35
C LEU A 168 -0.61 0.07 -3.97
N ALA A 169 0.11 -1.00 -3.63
CA ALA A 169 -0.48 -2.25 -3.16
C ALA A 169 -1.34 -2.02 -1.92
N ALA A 170 -0.86 -1.24 -0.94
CA ALA A 170 -1.63 -0.90 0.25
C ALA A 170 -2.95 -0.17 -0.07
N LEU A 171 -2.92 0.79 -1.01
CA LEU A 171 -4.13 1.51 -1.44
C LEU A 171 -5.13 0.59 -2.15
N LEU A 172 -4.65 -0.30 -3.03
CA LEU A 172 -5.50 -1.28 -3.72
C LEU A 172 -6.08 -2.29 -2.74
N THR A 173 -5.30 -2.76 -1.77
CA THR A 173 -5.79 -3.66 -0.71
C THR A 173 -6.88 -2.99 0.12
N ASP A 174 -6.69 -1.73 0.54
CA ASP A 174 -7.72 -0.97 1.27
C ASP A 174 -9.02 -0.82 0.45
N PHE A 175 -8.90 -0.49 -0.84
CA PHE A 175 -10.03 -0.41 -1.75
C PHE A 175 -10.80 -1.73 -1.84
N VAL A 176 -10.10 -2.85 -2.05
CA VAL A 176 -10.72 -4.18 -2.16
C VAL A 176 -11.42 -4.57 -0.85
N ILE A 177 -10.78 -4.35 0.30
CA ILE A 177 -11.35 -4.67 1.62
C ILE A 177 -12.62 -3.84 1.89
N LYS A 178 -12.68 -2.60 1.40
CA LYS A 178 -13.87 -1.74 1.56
C LYS A 178 -14.99 -2.09 0.60
N ILE A 179 -14.68 -2.45 -0.64
CA ILE A 179 -15.70 -2.70 -1.66
C ILE A 179 -16.37 -4.07 -1.52
N GLU A 180 -15.63 -5.10 -1.11
CA GLU A 180 -16.17 -6.45 -0.89
C GLU A 180 -17.45 -6.47 -0.02
N PRO A 181 -17.45 -5.95 1.22
CA PRO A 181 -18.64 -5.97 2.07
C PRO A 181 -19.76 -5.12 1.49
N LEU A 182 -19.47 -4.01 0.81
CA LEU A 182 -20.49 -3.16 0.19
C LEU A 182 -21.25 -3.93 -0.89
N VAL A 183 -20.51 -4.63 -1.76
CA VAL A 183 -21.08 -5.43 -2.85
C VAL A 183 -21.93 -6.57 -2.28
N TRP A 184 -21.41 -7.34 -1.34
CA TRP A 184 -22.14 -8.48 -0.78
C TRP A 184 -23.32 -8.06 0.10
N ASN A 185 -23.24 -6.92 0.81
CA ASN A 185 -24.37 -6.38 1.55
C ASN A 185 -25.47 -5.87 0.62
N THR A 186 -25.10 -5.22 -0.49
CA THR A 186 -26.06 -4.79 -1.51
C THR A 186 -26.75 -6.00 -2.13
N TRP A 187 -25.99 -7.03 -2.50
CA TRP A 187 -26.56 -8.29 -2.98
C TRP A 187 -27.52 -8.94 -1.97
N ARG A 188 -27.15 -8.99 -0.69
CA ARG A 188 -28.02 -9.57 0.35
C ARG A 188 -29.32 -8.80 0.55
N LYS A 189 -29.30 -7.47 0.35
CA LYS A 189 -30.52 -6.64 0.38
C LYS A 189 -31.40 -6.88 -0.84
N LEU A 190 -30.80 -7.07 -2.01
CA LEU A 190 -31.53 -7.34 -3.26
C LEU A 190 -32.11 -8.77 -3.30
N SER A 191 -31.33 -9.76 -2.85
CA SER A 191 -31.72 -11.17 -2.81
C SER A 191 -31.39 -11.83 -1.46
N PRO A 192 -32.25 -11.65 -0.43
CA PRO A 192 -32.03 -12.24 0.88
C PRO A 192 -31.93 -13.77 0.84
N HIS A 193 -32.71 -14.39 -0.04
CA HIS A 193 -32.83 -15.85 -0.18
C HIS A 193 -31.86 -16.46 -1.19
N SER A 194 -30.99 -15.67 -1.83
CA SER A 194 -30.03 -16.24 -2.79
C SER A 194 -29.11 -17.25 -2.13
N LYS A 195 -28.87 -18.35 -2.85
CA LYS A 195 -27.85 -19.35 -2.51
C LYS A 195 -26.43 -18.87 -2.85
N ILE A 196 -26.30 -17.78 -3.60
CA ILE A 196 -25.02 -17.18 -3.93
C ILE A 196 -24.51 -16.41 -2.72
N ARG A 197 -23.44 -16.92 -2.13
CA ARG A 197 -22.76 -16.37 -0.96
C ARG A 197 -21.27 -16.23 -1.25
N PRO A 198 -20.59 -15.28 -0.59
CA PRO A 198 -19.14 -15.19 -0.64
C PRO A 198 -18.52 -16.48 -0.13
N SER A 199 -17.47 -16.95 -0.80
CA SER A 199 -16.75 -18.17 -0.40
C SER A 199 -15.77 -17.96 0.76
N GLY A 200 -15.78 -16.78 1.39
CA GLY A 200 -14.88 -16.40 2.50
C GLY A 200 -14.73 -14.88 2.57
N ASN A 201 -13.78 -14.41 3.37
CA ASN A 201 -13.42 -13.00 3.48
C ASN A 201 -12.07 -12.75 2.78
N ILE A 202 -12.02 -11.84 1.80
CA ILE A 202 -10.78 -11.53 1.06
C ILE A 202 -9.67 -11.07 2.00
N LYS A 203 -10.00 -10.28 3.02
CA LYS A 203 -9.01 -9.80 4.00
C LYS A 203 -8.30 -10.94 4.71
N ASP A 204 -9.03 -12.01 5.05
CA ASP A 204 -8.45 -13.15 5.75
C ASP A 204 -7.50 -13.94 4.84
N VAL A 205 -7.87 -14.13 3.57
CA VAL A 205 -7.02 -14.81 2.58
C VAL A 205 -5.77 -13.97 2.28
N MET A 206 -5.92 -12.66 2.05
CA MET A 206 -4.79 -11.74 1.85
C MET A 206 -3.86 -11.70 3.06
N LYS A 207 -4.41 -11.70 4.28
CA LYS A 207 -3.62 -11.72 5.52
C LYS A 207 -2.77 -12.99 5.61
N LYS A 208 -3.36 -14.16 5.34
CA LYS A 208 -2.64 -15.43 5.34
C LYS A 208 -1.55 -15.46 4.26
N PHE A 209 -1.87 -15.01 3.05
CA PHE A 209 -0.91 -14.92 1.93
C PHE A 209 0.28 -14.01 2.26
N ALA A 210 0.04 -12.86 2.90
CA ALA A 210 1.10 -11.90 3.25
C ALA A 210 1.91 -12.27 4.51
N SER A 211 1.49 -13.28 5.28
CA SER A 211 2.17 -13.69 6.51
C SER A 211 3.32 -14.66 6.18
N ALA A 212 4.46 -14.51 6.87
CA ALA A 212 5.58 -15.45 6.72
C ALA A 212 5.13 -16.87 7.14
N GLY A 213 5.15 -17.81 6.18
CA GLY A 213 4.69 -19.20 6.38
C GLY A 213 3.20 -19.45 6.10
N GLY A 214 2.54 -18.59 5.32
CA GLY A 214 1.17 -18.81 4.88
C GLY A 214 1.04 -19.99 3.89
N ASP A 215 0.06 -20.86 4.11
CA ASP A 215 -0.28 -21.98 3.22
C ASP A 215 -1.13 -21.56 2.00
N GLU A 216 -1.60 -20.32 1.94
CA GLU A 216 -2.46 -19.84 0.86
C GLU A 216 -1.64 -19.44 -0.37
N THR A 217 -2.06 -19.86 -1.56
CA THR A 217 -1.38 -19.57 -2.81
C THR A 217 -1.81 -18.23 -3.42
N GLN A 218 -1.02 -17.70 -4.35
CA GLN A 218 -1.41 -16.54 -5.17
C GLN A 218 -2.71 -16.80 -5.93
N GLU A 219 -2.94 -18.05 -6.34
CA GLU A 219 -4.17 -18.51 -7.00
C GLU A 219 -5.38 -18.33 -6.09
N ALA A 220 -5.28 -18.68 -4.80
CA ALA A 220 -6.38 -18.52 -3.84
C ALA A 220 -6.79 -17.05 -3.68
N VAL A 221 -5.82 -16.11 -3.64
CA VAL A 221 -6.12 -14.67 -3.63
C VAL A 221 -6.77 -14.24 -4.95
N GLY A 222 -6.23 -14.71 -6.09
CA GLY A 222 -6.76 -14.44 -7.42
C GLY A 222 -8.20 -14.90 -7.62
N GLU A 223 -8.54 -16.10 -7.13
CA GLU A 223 -9.90 -16.64 -7.19
C GLU A 223 -10.90 -15.78 -6.41
N LYS A 224 -10.52 -15.28 -5.23
CA LYS A 224 -11.41 -14.41 -4.44
C LYS A 224 -11.61 -13.05 -5.12
N LEU A 225 -10.55 -12.47 -5.67
CA LEU A 225 -10.65 -11.23 -6.46
C LEU A 225 -11.52 -11.44 -7.70
N LYS A 226 -11.41 -12.60 -8.35
CA LYS A 226 -12.26 -12.99 -9.49
C LYS A 226 -13.73 -13.14 -9.08
N GLU A 227 -14.02 -13.79 -7.96
CA GLU A 227 -15.40 -13.90 -7.43
C GLU A 227 -16.00 -12.52 -7.16
N LEU A 228 -15.24 -11.61 -6.52
CA LEU A 228 -15.67 -10.24 -6.28
C LEU A 228 -15.94 -9.49 -7.59
N ASN A 229 -15.03 -9.58 -8.56
CA ASN A 229 -15.20 -8.93 -9.85
C ASN A 229 -16.40 -9.49 -10.63
N GLN A 230 -16.65 -10.80 -10.55
CA GLN A 230 -17.81 -11.45 -11.19
C GLN A 230 -19.12 -10.89 -10.65
N ILE A 231 -19.29 -10.76 -9.34
CA ILE A 231 -20.53 -10.23 -8.78
C ILE A 231 -20.69 -8.72 -9.08
N ILE A 232 -19.61 -7.94 -9.08
CA ILE A 232 -19.64 -6.52 -9.49
C ILE A 232 -20.11 -6.41 -10.94
N THR A 233 -19.49 -7.18 -11.85
CA THR A 233 -19.83 -7.21 -13.27
C THR A 233 -21.28 -7.66 -13.48
N ALA A 234 -21.71 -8.70 -12.75
CA ALA A 234 -23.07 -9.20 -12.83
C ALA A 234 -24.10 -8.15 -12.38
N LEU A 235 -23.84 -7.43 -11.28
CA LEU A 235 -24.70 -6.36 -10.79
C LEU A 235 -24.80 -5.21 -11.79
N ILE A 236 -23.66 -4.73 -12.32
CA ILE A 236 -23.63 -3.65 -13.32
C ILE A 236 -24.40 -4.06 -14.58
N THR A 237 -24.16 -5.29 -15.06
CA THR A 237 -24.85 -5.85 -16.24
C THR A 237 -26.34 -5.97 -16.00
N ALA A 238 -26.75 -6.46 -14.82
CA ALA A 238 -28.14 -6.66 -14.48
C ALA A 238 -28.92 -5.34 -14.42
N VAL A 239 -28.33 -4.26 -13.88
CA VAL A 239 -28.95 -2.92 -13.89
C VAL A 239 -29.23 -2.45 -15.31
N GLY A 240 -28.29 -2.66 -16.25
CA GLY A 240 -28.49 -2.31 -17.66
C GLY A 240 -29.57 -3.13 -18.36
N ARG A 241 -29.78 -4.39 -17.94
CA ARG A 241 -30.76 -5.31 -18.58
C ARG A 241 -32.15 -5.28 -17.94
N ALA A 242 -32.25 -4.89 -16.66
CA ALA A 242 -33.52 -4.91 -15.93
C ALA A 242 -34.56 -3.98 -16.57
N GLY A 243 -34.13 -2.82 -17.08
CA GLY A 243 -35.03 -1.89 -17.78
C GLY A 243 -35.61 -2.48 -19.07
N ASP A 244 -34.79 -3.12 -19.91
CA ASP A 244 -35.23 -3.77 -21.16
C ASP A 244 -36.13 -4.98 -20.87
N GLN A 245 -35.80 -5.80 -19.87
CA GLN A 245 -36.62 -6.95 -19.47
C GLN A 245 -37.97 -6.50 -18.91
N PHE A 246 -37.98 -5.48 -18.04
CA PHE A 246 -39.21 -4.89 -17.53
C PHE A 246 -40.07 -4.33 -18.67
N ALA A 247 -39.49 -3.53 -19.56
CA ALA A 247 -40.21 -2.95 -20.70
C ALA A 247 -40.81 -4.03 -21.60
N LYS A 248 -40.04 -5.06 -21.97
CA LYS A 248 -40.51 -6.18 -22.79
C LYS A 248 -41.65 -6.95 -22.11
N HIS A 249 -41.51 -7.27 -20.83
CA HIS A 249 -42.54 -7.98 -20.07
C HIS A 249 -43.82 -7.14 -19.93
N HIS A 250 -43.67 -5.85 -19.66
CA HIS A 250 -44.79 -4.93 -19.48
C HIS A 250 -45.54 -4.70 -20.81
N LEU A 251 -44.80 -4.45 -21.88
CA LEU A 251 -45.36 -4.26 -23.22
C LEU A 251 -46.04 -5.54 -23.74
N SER A 252 -45.50 -6.73 -23.43
CA SER A 252 -46.14 -7.99 -23.83
C SER A 252 -47.42 -8.24 -23.04
N LYS A 253 -47.38 -8.11 -21.70
CA LYS A 253 -48.52 -8.32 -20.79
C LYS A 253 -49.70 -7.40 -21.11
N LEU A 254 -49.43 -6.15 -21.50
CA LEU A 254 -50.46 -5.17 -21.87
C LEU A 254 -50.72 -5.07 -23.38
N SER A 255 -50.11 -5.94 -24.19
CA SER A 255 -50.34 -5.90 -25.63
C SER A 255 -51.79 -6.27 -25.98
N PRO A 256 -52.40 -5.62 -26.99
CA PRO A 256 -53.76 -5.96 -27.42
C PRO A 256 -53.93 -7.43 -27.80
N SER A 257 -52.89 -8.04 -28.38
CA SER A 257 -52.88 -9.47 -28.76
C SER A 257 -52.94 -10.39 -27.55
N GLU A 258 -52.14 -10.12 -26.51
CA GLU A 258 -52.10 -10.94 -25.30
C GLU A 258 -53.39 -10.80 -24.51
N ILE A 259 -53.89 -9.57 -24.37
CA ILE A 259 -55.17 -9.31 -23.70
C ILE A 259 -56.32 -10.02 -24.42
N SER A 260 -56.36 -9.95 -25.75
CA SER A 260 -57.38 -10.67 -26.53
C SER A 260 -57.26 -12.19 -26.38
N ALA A 261 -56.05 -12.73 -26.28
CA ALA A 261 -55.83 -14.16 -26.05
C ALA A 261 -56.33 -14.59 -24.66
N LEU A 262 -56.01 -13.82 -23.62
CA LEU A 262 -56.48 -14.06 -22.25
C LEU A 262 -58.01 -14.04 -22.15
N VAL A 263 -58.67 -13.06 -22.77
CA VAL A 263 -60.15 -12.95 -22.78
C VAL A 263 -60.81 -14.14 -23.50
N ARG A 264 -60.17 -14.73 -24.52
CA ARG A 264 -60.68 -15.92 -25.22
C ARG A 264 -60.61 -17.20 -24.38
N LEU A 265 -59.67 -17.26 -23.44
CA LEU A 265 -59.49 -18.39 -22.52
C LEU A 265 -60.44 -18.32 -21.32
N GLU A 266 -60.98 -17.14 -20.99
CA GLU A 266 -61.95 -16.97 -19.91
C GLU A 266 -63.29 -17.68 -20.24
N PRO A 267 -63.95 -18.30 -19.23
CA PRO A 267 -65.21 -19.01 -19.44
C PRO A 267 -66.25 -18.08 -20.07
N LYS A 268 -67.06 -18.64 -20.99
CA LYS A 268 -68.12 -17.90 -21.70
C LYS A 268 -69.20 -17.42 -20.72
N GLY A 269 -68.96 -16.28 -20.09
CA GLY A 269 -69.89 -15.59 -19.20
C GLY A 269 -70.25 -14.20 -19.72
N VAL A 270 -71.51 -13.81 -19.49
CA VAL A 270 -72.16 -12.53 -19.78
C VAL A 270 -72.12 -12.10 -21.26
N LEU A 271 -73.28 -11.76 -21.82
CA LEU A 271 -73.50 -11.20 -23.17
C LEU A 271 -72.92 -9.77 -23.31
N VAL A 272 -71.61 -9.64 -23.11
CA VAL A 272 -70.85 -8.40 -23.27
C VAL A 272 -69.97 -8.53 -24.50
N GLY A 273 -69.89 -7.47 -25.31
CA GLY A 273 -69.04 -7.42 -26.49
C GLY A 273 -67.57 -7.70 -26.16
N HIS A 274 -66.86 -8.35 -27.08
CA HIS A 274 -65.47 -8.78 -26.91
C HIS A 274 -64.54 -7.60 -26.56
N GLU A 275 -64.72 -6.44 -27.20
CA GLU A 275 -63.93 -5.23 -26.94
C GLU A 275 -64.06 -4.73 -25.50
N VAL A 276 -65.28 -4.76 -24.94
CA VAL A 276 -65.53 -4.34 -23.55
C VAL A 276 -64.88 -5.32 -22.57
N LYS A 277 -64.82 -6.62 -22.90
CA LYS A 277 -64.07 -7.61 -22.10
C LYS A 277 -62.57 -7.34 -22.15
N CYS A 278 -62.01 -7.05 -23.32
CA CYS A 278 -60.60 -6.66 -23.47
C CYS A 278 -60.27 -5.38 -22.70
N TRP A 279 -61.13 -4.36 -22.76
CA TRP A 279 -60.94 -3.12 -22.01
C TRP A 279 -60.97 -3.34 -20.49
N ARG A 280 -61.94 -4.11 -19.99
CA ARG A 280 -61.99 -4.48 -18.56
C ARG A 280 -60.75 -5.25 -18.14
N LYS A 281 -60.26 -6.16 -18.99
CA LYS A 281 -59.03 -6.91 -18.72
C LYS A 281 -57.80 -6.01 -18.71
N TYR A 282 -57.69 -5.06 -19.63
CA TYR A 282 -56.64 -4.04 -19.61
C TYR A 282 -56.67 -3.25 -18.30
N GLN A 283 -57.83 -2.73 -17.89
CA GLN A 283 -57.97 -1.98 -16.63
C GLN A 283 -57.58 -2.82 -15.41
N GLN A 284 -57.92 -4.12 -15.41
CA GLN A 284 -57.49 -5.05 -14.37
C GLN A 284 -55.96 -5.17 -14.33
N LEU A 285 -55.33 -5.51 -15.46
CA LEU A 285 -53.88 -5.73 -15.52
C LEU A 285 -53.07 -4.45 -15.29
N ALA A 286 -53.57 -3.30 -15.78
CA ALA A 286 -52.97 -1.99 -15.54
C ALA A 286 -53.17 -1.52 -14.10
N GLY A 287 -54.30 -1.88 -13.46
CA GLY A 287 -54.54 -1.59 -12.03
C GLY A 287 -53.62 -2.35 -11.09
N GLU A 288 -53.07 -3.50 -11.51
CA GLU A 288 -52.04 -4.25 -10.77
C GLU A 288 -50.66 -3.54 -10.79
N LEU A 289 -50.43 -2.63 -11.75
CA LEU A 289 -49.20 -1.87 -11.85
C LEU A 289 -49.17 -0.70 -10.86
N THR A 290 -48.77 -1.03 -9.65
CA THR A 290 -48.40 -0.08 -8.62
C THR A 290 -46.89 0.18 -8.65
N GLU A 291 -46.44 1.30 -8.09
CA GLU A 291 -45.02 1.60 -7.91
C GLU A 291 -44.26 0.45 -7.23
N ALA A 292 -44.84 -0.11 -6.16
CA ALA A 292 -44.28 -1.26 -5.45
C ALA A 292 -44.16 -2.51 -6.34
N SER A 293 -45.14 -2.76 -7.21
CA SER A 293 -45.09 -3.91 -8.13
C SER A 293 -44.01 -3.74 -9.21
N ILE A 294 -43.77 -2.51 -9.65
CA ILE A 294 -42.72 -2.19 -10.63
C ILE A 294 -41.35 -2.37 -9.98
N GLU A 295 -41.16 -1.81 -8.78
CA GLU A 295 -39.91 -1.96 -8.04
C GLU A 295 -39.60 -3.44 -7.75
N ALA A 296 -40.61 -4.23 -7.39
CA ALA A 296 -40.47 -5.68 -7.20
C ALA A 296 -40.05 -6.39 -8.49
N GLN A 297 -40.73 -6.14 -9.62
CA GLN A 297 -40.38 -6.75 -10.91
C GLN A 297 -38.98 -6.39 -11.39
N ILE A 298 -38.57 -5.12 -11.25
CA ILE A 298 -37.22 -4.68 -11.61
C ILE A 298 -36.19 -5.38 -10.71
N ARG A 299 -36.44 -5.44 -9.40
CA ARG A 299 -35.57 -6.16 -8.46
C ARG A 299 -35.43 -7.63 -8.83
N ASP A 300 -36.54 -8.30 -9.12
CA ASP A 300 -36.55 -9.72 -9.51
C ASP A 300 -35.76 -9.94 -10.82
N ALA A 301 -35.96 -9.08 -11.82
CA ALA A 301 -35.19 -9.11 -13.06
C ALA A 301 -33.67 -8.93 -12.83
N VAL A 302 -33.28 -8.01 -11.93
CA VAL A 302 -31.88 -7.84 -11.52
C VAL A 302 -31.36 -9.13 -10.86
N VAL A 303 -32.11 -9.68 -9.90
CA VAL A 303 -31.73 -10.88 -9.16
C VAL A 303 -31.52 -12.06 -10.10
N ASP A 304 -32.49 -12.33 -10.99
CA ASP A 304 -32.44 -13.43 -11.95
C ASP A 304 -31.25 -13.28 -12.91
N CYS A 305 -30.98 -12.06 -13.38
CA CYS A 305 -29.85 -11.80 -14.25
C CYS A 305 -28.51 -12.05 -13.53
N VAL A 306 -28.34 -11.54 -12.30
CA VAL A 306 -27.13 -11.76 -11.51
C VAL A 306 -26.94 -13.26 -11.24
N GLU A 307 -27.99 -13.96 -10.82
CA GLU A 307 -27.90 -15.38 -10.53
C GLU A 307 -27.54 -16.20 -11.76
N SER A 308 -28.09 -15.86 -12.92
CA SER A 308 -27.76 -16.53 -14.18
C SER A 308 -26.29 -16.33 -14.57
N LEU A 309 -25.80 -15.09 -14.50
CA LEU A 309 -24.40 -14.77 -14.81
C LEU A 309 -23.41 -15.45 -13.86
N MET A 310 -23.71 -15.45 -12.56
CA MET A 310 -22.88 -16.11 -11.54
C MET A 310 -22.89 -17.63 -11.68
N LYS A 311 -23.99 -18.25 -12.11
CA LYS A 311 -24.06 -19.70 -12.39
C LYS A 311 -23.21 -20.08 -13.61
N ILE A 312 -23.21 -19.26 -14.66
CA ILE A 312 -22.40 -19.48 -15.86
C ILE A 312 -20.91 -19.38 -15.50
N SER A 313 -20.54 -18.35 -14.74
CA SER A 313 -19.14 -18.10 -14.39
C SER A 313 -18.53 -19.10 -13.41
N ARG A 314 -19.33 -19.93 -12.74
CA ARG A 314 -18.88 -21.03 -11.87
C ARG A 314 -18.75 -22.38 -12.57
N ARG A 315 -19.19 -22.49 -13.84
CA ARG A 315 -19.14 -23.73 -14.64
C ARG A 315 -17.99 -23.76 -15.65
N GLY A 316 -17.32 -22.64 -15.89
CA GLY A 316 -16.14 -22.52 -16.75
C GLY A 316 -14.94 -22.12 -15.93
#